data_AF-A0A8S3PQJ3-F1
#
_entry.id   AF-A0A8S3PQJ3-F1
#
_cell.length_a   1.000
_cell.length_b   1.000
_cell.length_c   1.000
_cell.angle_alpha   90.00
_cell.angle_beta   90.00
_cell.angle_gamma   90.00
#
_symmetry.space_group_name_H-M   'P 1'
#
loop_
_entity.id
_entity.type
_entity.pdbx_description
1 polymer ?
#
loop_
_entity_poly.entity_id
_entity_poly.type
_entity_poly.pdbx_seq_one_letter_code
_entity_poly.pdbx_strand_id
1 'polypeptide(L)'
;MSDISEDSEVSDIESDTDSDVDLAQEITESESSEDENVPNQRPWFRIYPPEIDEMQQNFAENVGLQDAPPRNSRPITYFFLFMTMDFLRQIVRETNRYAADYIASKDRIQRFSRLHDWFKVGVLTLRDLKAFLAVILNMGINKKPVITEYWNTKFASQSTKWFRDMFSRNRFQVILKFFHITNNAMIPNRDDPQYSPTGKFQCFVDLFNEKSKQYYTPNQSLSIDENFIGTRGRSIMIQYIPSKAAKFGVKLWVLAESITGYIVHLNVYKGKRYDPTPAGMLQEVT
;
A
#
# COMPACT_ATOMS: atom_id res chain seq x y z
N MET A 1 -50.47 -15.10 -4.74
CA MET A 1 -49.74 -16.39 -4.67
C MET A 1 -48.94 -16.47 -5.95
N SER A 2 -47.69 -16.02 -5.90
CA SER A 2 -46.80 -15.96 -7.06
C SER A 2 -45.38 -15.88 -6.51
N ASP A 3 -44.59 -16.88 -6.92
CA ASP A 3 -43.34 -17.36 -6.35
C ASP A 3 -42.26 -16.29 -6.16
N ILE A 4 -41.71 -16.25 -4.95
CA ILE A 4 -40.44 -15.58 -4.63
C ILE A 4 -39.35 -16.63 -4.84
N SER A 5 -38.62 -16.52 -5.95
CA SER A 5 -37.39 -17.27 -6.15
C SER A 5 -36.26 -16.61 -5.35
N GLU A 6 -35.86 -17.26 -4.25
CA GLU A 6 -34.66 -16.94 -3.49
C GLU A 6 -33.42 -17.36 -4.28
N ASP A 7 -32.82 -16.43 -5.01
CA ASP A 7 -31.45 -16.61 -5.52
C ASP A 7 -30.45 -16.29 -4.41
N SER A 8 -29.97 -17.36 -3.77
CA SER A 8 -28.81 -17.34 -2.89
C SER A 8 -27.53 -17.42 -3.73
N GLU A 9 -27.03 -16.28 -4.20
CA GLU A 9 -25.70 -16.24 -4.84
C GLU A 9 -24.59 -16.20 -3.79
N VAL A 10 -24.02 -17.38 -3.57
CA VAL A 10 -22.78 -17.65 -2.84
C VAL A 10 -21.64 -16.83 -3.47
N SER A 11 -21.03 -15.95 -2.69
CA SER A 11 -19.83 -15.22 -3.10
C SER A 11 -18.61 -16.13 -3.01
N ASP A 12 -18.27 -16.80 -4.12
CA ASP A 12 -17.03 -17.57 -4.24
C ASP A 12 -15.81 -16.63 -4.34
N ILE A 13 -15.30 -16.23 -3.17
CA ILE A 13 -13.90 -15.88 -3.00
C ILE A 13 -13.20 -17.21 -2.70
N GLU A 14 -12.80 -17.93 -3.74
CA GLU A 14 -11.85 -19.04 -3.61
C GLU A 14 -10.55 -18.45 -3.04
N SER A 15 -10.32 -18.66 -1.74
CA SER A 15 -9.01 -18.53 -1.12
C SER A 15 -8.18 -19.70 -1.63
N ASP A 16 -7.23 -19.44 -2.53
CA ASP A 16 -6.19 -20.41 -2.86
C ASP A 16 -5.46 -20.72 -1.54
N THR A 17 -5.71 -21.92 -1.01
CA THR A 17 -5.00 -22.52 0.12
C THR A 17 -3.63 -22.95 -0.37
N ASP A 18 -2.64 -22.07 -0.23
CA ASP A 18 -1.29 -22.55 0.03
C ASP A 18 -1.31 -23.22 1.40
N SER A 19 -0.62 -24.36 1.49
CA SER A 19 -0.57 -25.24 2.66
C SER A 19 -0.01 -24.51 3.88
N ASP A 20 -0.89 -23.84 4.60
CA ASP A 20 -0.67 -23.22 5.91
C ASP A 20 -0.71 -24.33 6.98
N VAL A 21 0.42 -25.01 7.18
CA VAL A 21 0.61 -25.91 8.32
C VAL A 21 1.72 -25.32 9.20
N ASP A 22 1.32 -25.00 10.43
CA ASP A 22 2.12 -24.68 11.62
C ASP A 22 3.17 -23.56 11.55
N LEU A 23 2.77 -22.34 11.95
CA LEU A 23 3.32 -21.65 13.13
C LEU A 23 2.46 -20.42 13.51
N ALA A 24 1.17 -20.62 13.78
CA ALA A 24 0.28 -19.56 14.29
C ALA A 24 0.08 -19.62 15.83
N GLN A 25 0.84 -20.48 16.51
CA GLN A 25 0.81 -20.61 17.97
C GLN A 25 2.15 -20.19 18.55
N GLU A 26 2.36 -18.87 18.64
CA GLU A 26 3.11 -18.16 19.68
C GLU A 26 3.19 -16.68 19.28
N ILE A 27 2.05 -15.99 19.34
CA ILE A 27 2.04 -14.51 19.39
C ILE A 27 1.44 -14.13 20.74
N THR A 28 2.18 -14.43 21.79
CA THR A 28 2.10 -13.70 23.06
C THR A 28 3.16 -12.63 23.02
N GLU A 29 2.84 -11.50 22.39
CA GLU A 29 3.41 -10.24 22.83
C GLU A 29 2.46 -9.68 23.89
N SER A 30 2.84 -9.94 25.14
CA SER A 30 2.45 -9.11 26.27
C SER A 30 2.93 -7.69 25.96
N GLU A 31 2.03 -6.83 25.48
CA GLU A 31 2.13 -5.44 25.89
C GLU A 31 2.04 -5.46 27.40
N SER A 32 3.03 -4.84 28.04
CA SER A 32 3.06 -4.62 29.48
C SER A 32 1.70 -4.09 29.91
N SER A 33 0.91 -4.96 30.56
CA SER A 33 -0.09 -4.52 31.51
C SER A 33 0.63 -3.55 32.43
N GLU A 34 0.06 -2.35 32.61
CA GLU A 34 0.49 -1.41 33.63
C GLU A 34 0.65 -2.19 34.94
N ASP A 35 1.91 -2.49 35.28
CA ASP A 35 2.26 -3.13 36.53
C ASP A 35 2.03 -2.04 37.58
N GLU A 36 0.90 -2.08 38.28
CA GLU A 36 0.55 -1.21 39.41
C GLU A 36 1.46 -1.45 40.64
N ASN A 37 2.74 -1.76 40.42
CA ASN A 37 3.77 -1.78 41.46
C ASN A 37 5.12 -1.38 40.86
N VAL A 38 5.29 -0.08 40.57
CA VAL A 38 6.60 0.53 40.33
C VAL A 38 7.11 1.08 41.67
N PRO A 39 8.09 0.45 42.34
CA PRO A 39 8.77 1.07 43.46
C PRO A 39 9.74 2.12 42.90
N ASN A 40 9.56 3.35 43.35
CA ASN A 40 10.38 4.53 43.08
C ASN A 40 10.39 5.02 41.63
N GLN A 41 9.62 6.09 41.42
CA GLN A 41 9.83 7.09 40.37
C GLN A 41 11.33 7.41 40.28
N ARG A 42 11.99 6.90 39.24
CA ARG A 42 13.30 7.43 38.87
C ARG A 42 13.08 8.90 38.50
N PRO A 43 13.76 9.86 39.15
CA PRO A 43 13.64 11.26 38.78
C PRO A 43 14.00 11.42 37.31
N TRP A 44 13.25 12.24 36.58
CA TRP A 44 13.67 12.66 35.25
C TRP A 44 14.95 13.48 35.39
N PHE A 45 16.06 12.96 34.89
CA PHE A 45 17.32 13.69 34.86
C PHE A 45 17.49 14.29 33.47
N ARG A 46 17.57 15.62 33.39
CA ARG A 46 17.96 16.32 32.17
C ARG A 46 19.41 15.95 31.87
N ILE A 47 19.61 15.14 30.83
CA ILE A 47 20.92 14.92 30.25
C ILE A 47 21.24 16.16 29.41
N TYR A 48 22.49 16.63 29.51
CA TYR A 48 23.11 17.83 28.92
C TYR A 48 23.12 19.11 29.79
N PRO A 49 24.23 19.89 29.79
CA PRO A 49 24.06 21.34 29.92
C PRO A 49 23.10 21.81 28.81
N PRO A 50 22.32 22.88 28.97
CA PRO A 50 21.50 23.40 27.86
C PRO A 50 22.40 23.51 26.63
N GLU A 51 21.96 22.99 25.49
CA GLU A 51 22.61 23.28 24.21
C GLU A 51 22.80 24.79 24.18
N ILE A 52 24.06 25.21 24.23
CA ILE A 52 24.39 26.60 23.96
C ILE A 52 23.85 26.78 22.54
N ASP A 53 22.97 27.76 22.35
CA ASP A 53 22.46 28.19 21.05
C ASP A 53 23.63 28.79 20.26
N GLU A 54 24.63 27.95 19.97
CA GLU A 54 25.84 28.28 19.24
C GLU A 54 25.43 28.39 17.79
N MET A 55 24.99 29.61 17.46
CA MET A 55 24.55 30.04 16.15
C MET A 55 23.31 29.27 15.68
N GLN A 56 22.16 29.95 15.67
CA GLN A 56 21.22 29.79 14.56
C GLN A 56 22.00 30.04 13.25
N GLN A 57 22.64 28.99 12.72
CA GLN A 57 23.11 29.02 11.36
C GLN A 57 21.84 29.21 10.53
N ASN A 58 21.74 30.34 9.84
CA ASN A 58 20.65 30.56 8.91
C ASN A 58 20.65 29.40 7.92
N PHE A 59 19.59 28.60 7.93
CA PHE A 59 19.42 27.53 6.98
C PHE A 59 19.41 28.12 5.57
N ALA A 60 20.51 27.90 4.83
CA ALA A 60 20.79 28.56 3.55
C ALA A 60 20.41 27.70 2.33
N GLU A 61 19.80 26.54 2.57
CA GLU A 61 19.28 25.64 1.54
C GLU A 61 18.08 26.27 0.82
N ASN A 62 17.97 25.99 -0.49
CA ASN A 62 16.82 26.43 -1.27
C ASN A 62 15.65 25.49 -1.03
N VAL A 63 14.87 25.76 0.01
CA VAL A 63 13.73 24.92 0.42
C VAL A 63 12.59 24.91 -0.58
N GLY A 64 11.87 23.79 -0.60
CA GLY A 64 10.65 23.61 -1.37
C GLY A 64 10.85 22.80 -2.64
N LEU A 65 9.92 22.99 -3.59
CA LEU A 65 9.85 22.21 -4.82
C LEU A 65 11.06 22.47 -5.72
N GLN A 66 11.74 21.38 -6.10
CA GLN A 66 12.84 21.35 -7.06
C GLN A 66 12.37 20.70 -8.37
N ASP A 67 12.85 21.18 -9.51
CA ASP A 67 12.62 20.58 -10.85
C ASP A 67 11.15 20.20 -11.14
N ALA A 68 10.21 20.92 -10.52
CA ALA A 68 8.79 20.62 -10.58
C ALA A 68 8.12 21.37 -11.75
N PRO A 69 7.01 20.84 -12.28
CA PRO A 69 6.19 21.56 -13.23
C PRO A 69 5.75 22.92 -12.69
N PRO A 70 5.51 23.94 -13.55
CA PRO A 70 4.99 25.24 -13.14
C PRO A 70 3.74 25.10 -12.26
N ARG A 71 3.56 25.97 -11.26
CA ARG A 71 2.45 25.89 -10.28
C ARG A 71 1.05 25.76 -10.91
N ASN A 72 0.83 26.39 -12.06
CA ASN A 72 -0.42 26.34 -12.82
C ASN A 72 -0.56 25.10 -13.73
N SER A 73 0.37 24.15 -13.66
CA SER A 73 0.28 22.87 -14.37
C SER A 73 -0.94 22.07 -13.92
N ARG A 74 -1.44 21.24 -14.83
CA ARG A 74 -2.56 20.35 -14.54
C ARG A 74 -2.16 19.36 -13.43
N PRO A 75 -3.07 18.98 -12.51
CA PRO A 75 -2.79 18.01 -11.44
C PRO A 75 -2.17 16.69 -11.94
N ILE A 76 -2.59 16.24 -13.13
CA ILE A 76 -2.05 15.02 -13.76
C ILE A 76 -0.55 15.11 -14.07
N THR A 77 0.00 16.31 -14.28
CA THR A 77 1.44 16.49 -14.51
C THR A 77 2.22 16.17 -13.24
N TYR A 78 1.75 16.60 -12.07
CA TYR A 78 2.37 16.26 -10.78
C TYR A 78 2.23 14.77 -10.46
N PHE A 79 1.09 14.16 -10.80
CA PHE A 79 0.89 12.71 -10.63
C PHE A 79 1.97 11.90 -11.37
N PHE A 80 2.33 12.31 -12.59
CA PHE A 80 3.35 11.62 -13.40
C PHE A 80 4.80 11.86 -12.94
N LEU A 81 5.05 12.71 -11.94
CA LEU A 81 6.36 12.79 -11.27
C LEU A 81 6.69 11.51 -10.51
N PHE A 82 5.68 10.93 -9.84
CA PHE A 82 5.81 9.69 -9.07
C PHE A 82 5.39 8.46 -9.88
N MET A 83 4.29 8.57 -10.63
CA MET A 83 3.80 7.51 -11.51
C MET A 83 4.41 7.66 -12.90
N THR A 84 5.74 7.52 -12.99
CA THR A 84 6.49 7.73 -14.23
C THR A 84 6.00 6.81 -15.35
N MET A 85 6.22 7.21 -16.60
CA MET A 85 5.81 6.38 -17.75
C MET A 85 6.51 5.03 -17.77
N ASP A 86 7.75 4.94 -17.31
CA ASP A 86 8.49 3.68 -17.21
C ASP A 86 7.94 2.79 -16.11
N PHE A 87 7.61 3.36 -14.94
CA PHE A 87 6.96 2.61 -13.88
C PHE A 87 5.59 2.09 -14.32
N LEU A 88 4.78 2.90 -15.00
CA LEU A 88 3.50 2.45 -15.55
C LEU A 88 3.68 1.32 -16.58
N ARG A 89 4.70 1.39 -17.45
CA ARG A 89 5.02 0.30 -18.39
C ARG A 89 5.46 -0.97 -17.65
N GLN A 90 6.21 -0.84 -16.56
CA GLN A 90 6.58 -1.97 -15.70
C GLN A 90 5.34 -2.62 -15.10
N ILE A 91 4.41 -1.86 -14.52
CA ILE A 91 3.15 -2.39 -13.98
C ILE A 91 2.39 -3.17 -15.06
N VAL A 92 2.27 -2.60 -16.28
CA VAL A 92 1.63 -3.29 -17.40
C VAL A 92 2.33 -4.62 -17.70
N ARG A 93 3.66 -4.61 -17.80
CA ARG A 93 4.46 -5.79 -18.11
C ARG A 93 4.29 -6.88 -17.05
N GLU A 94 4.43 -6.54 -15.77
CA GLU A 94 4.38 -7.53 -14.69
C GLU A 94 2.96 -8.02 -14.42
N THR A 95 1.94 -7.16 -14.57
CA THR A 95 0.53 -7.58 -14.50
C THR A 95 0.19 -8.57 -15.62
N ASN A 96 0.63 -8.30 -16.86
CA ASN A 96 0.42 -9.23 -17.97
C ASN A 96 1.20 -10.54 -17.81
N ARG A 97 2.45 -10.47 -17.31
CA ARG A 97 3.26 -11.65 -17.00
C ARG A 97 2.55 -12.55 -15.99
N TYR A 98 2.14 -11.97 -14.85
CA TYR A 98 1.45 -12.73 -13.81
C TYR A 98 0.14 -13.35 -14.30
N ALA A 99 -0.64 -12.61 -15.09
CA ALA A 99 -1.86 -13.17 -15.68
C ALA A 99 -1.56 -14.36 -16.60
N ALA A 100 -0.51 -14.29 -17.42
CA ALA A 100 -0.08 -15.40 -18.27
C ALA A 100 0.37 -16.61 -17.46
N ASP A 101 1.22 -16.41 -16.44
CA ASP A 101 1.71 -17.49 -15.57
C ASP A 101 0.55 -18.17 -14.83
N TYR A 102 -0.39 -17.39 -14.28
CA TYR A 102 -1.58 -17.89 -13.61
C TYR A 102 -2.51 -18.67 -14.56
N ILE A 103 -2.68 -18.21 -15.79
CA ILE A 103 -3.51 -18.90 -16.79
C ILE A 103 -2.85 -20.23 -17.20
N ALA A 104 -1.53 -20.21 -17.41
CA ALA A 104 -0.75 -21.40 -17.76
C ALA A 104 -0.75 -22.45 -16.65
N SER A 105 -0.85 -22.03 -15.38
CA SER A 105 -0.87 -22.94 -14.23
C SER A 105 -2.24 -23.59 -13.97
N LYS A 106 -3.28 -23.31 -14.77
CA LYS A 106 -4.63 -23.87 -14.58
C LYS A 106 -4.94 -24.91 -15.65
N ASP A 107 -5.22 -26.14 -15.22
CA ASP A 107 -5.63 -27.24 -16.11
C ASP A 107 -6.97 -26.97 -16.81
N ARG A 108 -7.90 -26.31 -16.12
CA ARG A 108 -9.21 -25.95 -16.66
C ARG A 108 -9.71 -24.63 -16.10
N ILE A 109 -10.17 -23.76 -17.00
CA ILE A 109 -10.89 -22.55 -16.63
C ILE A 109 -12.38 -22.86 -16.53
N GLN A 110 -13.00 -22.56 -15.38
CA GLN A 110 -14.44 -22.77 -15.18
C GLN A 110 -15.28 -21.97 -16.20
N ARG A 111 -16.44 -22.53 -16.59
CA ARG A 111 -17.32 -21.95 -17.62
C ARG A 111 -17.75 -20.51 -17.31
N PHE A 112 -18.04 -20.20 -16.06
CA PHE A 112 -18.50 -18.87 -15.62
C PHE A 112 -17.37 -18.02 -15.02
N SER A 113 -16.11 -18.40 -15.26
CA SER A 113 -14.97 -17.65 -14.75
C SER A 113 -14.93 -16.25 -15.34
N ARG A 114 -14.69 -15.25 -14.49
CA ARG A 114 -14.40 -13.87 -14.92
C ARG A 114 -13.16 -13.80 -15.82
N LEU A 115 -12.28 -14.81 -15.79
CA LEU A 115 -11.09 -14.90 -16.66
C LEU A 115 -11.42 -14.86 -18.15
N HIS A 116 -12.64 -15.24 -18.55
CA HIS A 116 -13.10 -15.11 -19.93
C HIS A 116 -13.02 -13.66 -20.44
N ASP A 117 -13.19 -12.67 -19.56
CA ASP A 117 -13.03 -11.26 -19.93
C ASP A 117 -11.56 -10.85 -20.13
N TRP A 118 -10.59 -11.61 -19.61
CA TRP A 118 -9.17 -11.41 -19.95
C TRP A 118 -8.92 -11.76 -21.41
N PHE A 119 -9.42 -12.90 -21.87
CA PHE A 119 -9.29 -13.33 -23.27
C PHE A 119 -10.11 -12.47 -24.23
N LYS A 120 -11.31 -12.05 -23.82
CA LYS A 120 -12.21 -11.24 -24.66
C LYS A 120 -11.69 -9.84 -24.93
N VAL A 121 -11.18 -9.17 -23.89
CA VAL A 121 -10.68 -7.78 -24.01
C VAL A 121 -9.21 -7.75 -24.43
N GLY A 122 -8.44 -8.77 -24.08
CA GLY A 122 -7.03 -8.90 -24.39
C GLY A 122 -6.11 -8.44 -23.25
N VAL A 123 -4.81 -8.45 -23.56
CA VAL A 123 -3.74 -8.04 -22.65
C VAL A 123 -3.97 -6.62 -22.12
N LEU A 124 -3.53 -6.35 -20.89
CA LEU A 124 -3.59 -5.02 -20.32
C LEU A 124 -2.69 -4.08 -21.12
N THR A 125 -3.23 -2.96 -21.58
CA THR A 125 -2.44 -1.89 -22.22
C THR A 125 -2.14 -0.76 -21.23
N LEU A 126 -1.24 0.14 -21.61
CA LEU A 126 -0.98 1.35 -20.82
C LEU A 126 -2.23 2.25 -20.68
N ARG A 127 -3.08 2.28 -21.71
CA ARG A 127 -4.36 3.00 -21.66
C ARG A 127 -5.29 2.40 -20.61
N ASP A 128 -5.39 1.07 -20.59
CA ASP A 128 -6.22 0.35 -19.62
C ASP A 128 -5.71 0.56 -18.21
N LEU A 129 -4.39 0.48 -17.98
CA LEU A 129 -3.82 0.76 -16.66
C LEU A 129 -4.14 2.17 -16.18
N LYS A 130 -3.99 3.19 -17.04
CA LYS A 130 -4.32 4.58 -16.69
C LYS A 130 -5.81 4.73 -16.34
N ALA A 131 -6.70 4.08 -17.10
CA ALA A 131 -8.12 4.05 -16.77
C ALA A 131 -8.40 3.32 -15.45
N PHE A 132 -7.69 2.20 -15.19
CA PHE A 132 -7.84 1.42 -13.96
C PHE A 132 -7.44 2.25 -12.73
N LEU A 133 -6.30 2.94 -12.80
CA LEU A 133 -5.86 3.87 -11.75
C LEU A 133 -6.85 5.03 -11.56
N ALA A 134 -7.41 5.58 -12.65
CA ALA A 134 -8.44 6.62 -12.56
C ALA A 134 -9.70 6.11 -11.84
N VAL A 135 -10.11 4.86 -12.07
CA VAL A 135 -11.22 4.24 -11.34
C VAL A 135 -10.88 4.10 -9.86
N ILE A 136 -9.69 3.59 -9.50
CA ILE A 136 -9.26 3.46 -8.10
C ILE A 136 -9.24 4.81 -7.38
N LEU A 137 -8.70 5.86 -8.02
CA LEU A 137 -8.70 7.21 -7.46
C LEU A 137 -10.12 7.74 -7.25
N ASN A 138 -11.03 7.53 -8.21
CA ASN A 138 -12.41 7.97 -8.10
C ASN A 138 -13.20 7.17 -7.04
N MET A 139 -12.87 5.90 -6.80
CA MET A 139 -13.43 5.11 -5.69
C MET A 139 -13.02 5.67 -4.32
N GLY A 140 -11.84 6.30 -4.23
CA GLY A 140 -11.40 7.01 -3.03
C GLY A 140 -12.25 8.25 -2.70
N ILE A 141 -12.79 8.91 -3.73
CA ILE A 141 -13.65 10.10 -3.62
C ILE A 141 -15.12 9.68 -3.44
N ASN A 142 -15.63 8.81 -4.31
CA ASN A 142 -16.99 8.30 -4.29
C ASN A 142 -17.01 6.91 -3.66
N LYS A 143 -16.90 6.86 -2.33
CA LYS A 143 -16.85 5.59 -1.60
C LYS A 143 -18.21 4.90 -1.59
N LYS A 144 -18.28 3.69 -2.14
CA LYS A 144 -19.43 2.78 -1.99
C LYS A 144 -19.13 1.63 -1.02
N PRO A 145 -20.14 1.03 -0.37
CA PRO A 145 -19.93 0.01 0.67
C PRO A 145 -19.17 -1.23 0.19
N VAL A 146 -19.43 -1.67 -1.05
CA VAL A 146 -18.79 -2.84 -1.65
C VAL A 146 -18.43 -2.57 -3.11
N ILE A 147 -17.43 -3.30 -3.62
CA ILE A 147 -16.84 -3.06 -4.94
C ILE A 147 -17.83 -3.26 -6.10
N THR A 148 -18.84 -4.10 -5.93
CA THR A 148 -19.85 -4.40 -6.96
C THR A 148 -20.84 -3.25 -7.14
N GLU A 149 -21.09 -2.45 -6.10
CA GLU A 149 -22.05 -1.33 -6.11
C GLU A 149 -21.63 -0.20 -7.05
N TYR A 150 -20.34 -0.11 -7.39
CA TYR A 150 -19.85 0.83 -8.40
C TYR A 150 -20.46 0.60 -9.80
N TRP A 151 -20.91 -0.63 -10.06
CA TRP A 151 -21.58 -1.00 -11.30
C TRP A 151 -23.09 -1.19 -11.15
N ASN A 152 -23.70 -0.79 -10.01
CA ASN A 152 -25.14 -0.94 -9.79
C ASN A 152 -25.97 -0.15 -10.81
N THR A 153 -26.94 -0.81 -11.43
CA THR A 153 -27.93 -0.22 -12.35
C THR A 153 -29.37 -0.32 -11.83
N LYS A 154 -29.60 -1.09 -10.76
CA LYS A 154 -30.93 -1.39 -10.23
C LYS A 154 -31.59 -0.17 -9.60
N PHE A 155 -30.80 0.65 -8.90
CA PHE A 155 -31.30 1.84 -8.20
C PHE A 155 -30.70 3.10 -8.82
N ALA A 156 -31.54 3.92 -9.46
CA ALA A 156 -31.10 5.14 -10.15
C ALA A 156 -30.35 6.11 -9.22
N SER A 157 -30.79 6.23 -7.96
CA SER A 157 -30.15 7.08 -6.94
C SER A 157 -28.73 6.62 -6.56
N GLN A 158 -28.41 5.33 -6.72
CA GLN A 158 -27.10 4.77 -6.39
C GLN A 158 -26.23 4.50 -7.63
N SER A 159 -26.81 4.61 -8.82
CA SER A 159 -26.15 4.37 -10.09
C SER A 159 -25.16 5.49 -10.39
N THR A 160 -23.90 5.12 -10.60
CA THR A 160 -22.85 6.05 -11.02
C THR A 160 -22.33 5.62 -12.40
N LYS A 161 -22.97 6.12 -13.46
CA LYS A 161 -22.76 5.69 -14.86
C LYS A 161 -21.28 5.68 -15.26
N TRP A 162 -20.52 6.66 -14.80
CA TRP A 162 -19.10 6.84 -15.13
C TRP A 162 -18.24 5.56 -14.93
N PHE A 163 -18.46 4.79 -13.86
CA PHE A 163 -17.69 3.57 -13.61
C PHE A 163 -17.93 2.50 -14.69
N ARG A 164 -19.17 2.38 -15.17
CA ARG A 164 -19.54 1.43 -16.23
C ARG A 164 -19.05 1.87 -17.61
N ASP A 165 -18.92 3.17 -17.81
CA ASP A 165 -18.35 3.73 -19.05
C ASP A 165 -16.84 3.50 -19.12
N MET A 166 -16.15 3.40 -17.98
CA MET A 166 -14.70 3.12 -17.92
C MET A 166 -14.36 1.64 -18.02
N PHE A 167 -15.04 0.77 -17.29
CA PHE A 167 -14.83 -0.67 -17.33
C PHE A 167 -16.14 -1.42 -17.18
N SER A 168 -16.20 -2.65 -17.70
CA SER A 168 -17.14 -3.62 -17.15
C SER A 168 -16.69 -4.04 -15.74
N ARG A 169 -17.64 -4.38 -14.86
CA ARG A 169 -17.36 -4.87 -13.49
C ARG A 169 -16.33 -5.99 -13.50
N ASN A 170 -16.53 -6.96 -14.39
CA ASN A 170 -15.68 -8.14 -14.48
C ASN A 170 -14.28 -7.77 -14.97
N ARG A 171 -14.12 -6.92 -15.99
CA ARG A 171 -12.79 -6.50 -16.47
C ARG A 171 -12.02 -5.79 -15.36
N PHE A 172 -12.66 -4.89 -14.63
CA PHE A 172 -12.03 -4.22 -13.49
C PHE A 172 -11.58 -5.22 -12.42
N GLN A 173 -12.44 -6.17 -12.04
CA GLN A 173 -12.11 -7.18 -11.03
C GLN A 173 -11.01 -8.15 -11.48
N VAL A 174 -10.94 -8.48 -12.77
CA VAL A 174 -9.86 -9.31 -13.32
C VAL A 174 -8.53 -8.56 -13.31
N ILE A 175 -8.53 -7.28 -13.70
CA ILE A 175 -7.32 -6.44 -13.59
C ILE A 175 -6.89 -6.33 -12.13
N LEU A 176 -7.83 -6.10 -11.20
CA LEU A 176 -7.56 -6.05 -9.78
C LEU A 176 -6.95 -7.36 -9.25
N LYS A 177 -7.44 -8.52 -9.71
CA LYS A 177 -6.90 -9.84 -9.35
C LYS A 177 -5.46 -10.03 -9.82
N PHE A 178 -5.12 -9.53 -11.00
CA PHE A 178 -3.80 -9.75 -11.61
C PHE A 178 -2.81 -8.62 -11.42
N PHE A 179 -3.21 -7.50 -10.82
CA PHE A 179 -2.36 -6.33 -10.62
C PHE A 179 -1.04 -6.71 -9.95
N HIS A 180 0.07 -6.55 -10.67
CA HIS A 180 1.44 -6.82 -10.22
C HIS A 180 2.37 -5.70 -10.69
N ILE A 181 3.35 -5.37 -9.85
CA ILE A 181 4.35 -4.32 -10.13
C ILE A 181 5.79 -4.85 -10.17
N THR A 182 5.98 -6.11 -9.77
CA THR A 182 7.27 -6.82 -9.75
C THR A 182 7.10 -8.21 -10.33
N ASN A 183 8.16 -8.74 -10.97
CA ASN A 183 8.21 -10.13 -11.42
C ASN A 183 8.37 -11.06 -10.22
N ASN A 184 7.38 -11.92 -9.96
CA ASN A 184 7.42 -12.86 -8.83
C ASN A 184 8.61 -13.83 -8.91
N ALA A 185 9.10 -14.18 -10.10
CA ALA A 185 10.26 -15.05 -10.27
C ALA A 185 11.58 -14.42 -9.79
N MET A 186 11.61 -13.10 -9.57
CA MET A 186 12.77 -12.39 -9.03
C MET A 186 12.72 -12.24 -7.51
N ILE A 187 11.62 -12.67 -6.88
CA ILE A 187 11.46 -12.61 -5.42
C ILE A 187 12.01 -13.92 -4.85
N PRO A 188 13.02 -13.88 -3.97
CA PRO A 188 13.55 -15.09 -3.35
C PRO A 188 12.45 -15.85 -2.58
N ASN A 189 12.68 -17.15 -2.33
CA ASN A 189 11.78 -17.93 -1.49
C ASN A 189 11.91 -17.50 -0.03
N ARG A 190 10.88 -17.74 0.81
CA ARG A 190 10.86 -17.30 2.22
C ARG A 190 12.03 -17.80 3.08
N ASP A 191 12.63 -18.93 2.70
CA ASP A 191 13.76 -19.53 3.40
C ASP A 191 15.11 -18.95 2.95
N ASP A 192 15.12 -18.18 1.86
CA ASP A 192 16.31 -17.51 1.36
C ASP A 192 16.64 -16.29 2.26
N PRO A 193 17.90 -16.13 2.71
CA PRO A 193 18.33 -14.95 3.48
C PRO A 193 18.08 -13.60 2.80
N GLN A 194 17.94 -13.58 1.46
CA GLN A 194 17.67 -12.36 0.69
C GLN A 194 16.18 -12.07 0.53
N TYR A 195 15.29 -12.92 1.05
CA TYR A 195 13.86 -12.67 0.99
C TYR A 195 13.47 -11.42 1.77
N SER A 196 12.68 -10.56 1.12
CA SER A 196 12.03 -9.43 1.78
C SER A 196 10.51 -9.56 1.70
N PRO A 197 9.78 -9.36 2.82
CA PRO A 197 8.30 -9.32 2.83
C PRO A 197 7.72 -8.25 1.91
N THR A 198 8.49 -7.19 1.63
CA THR A 198 8.12 -6.09 0.74
C THR A 198 8.41 -6.38 -0.74
N GLY A 199 8.99 -7.53 -1.09
CA GLY A 199 9.50 -7.80 -2.45
C GLY A 199 8.49 -7.55 -3.58
N LYS A 200 7.19 -7.73 -3.32
CA LYS A 200 6.12 -7.46 -4.30
C LYS A 200 5.92 -5.97 -4.60
N PHE A 201 6.35 -5.05 -3.74
CA PHE A 201 6.14 -3.61 -3.89
C PHE A 201 7.31 -2.72 -3.51
N GLN A 202 8.46 -3.28 -3.13
CA GLN A 202 9.66 -2.51 -2.75
C GLN A 202 10.06 -1.53 -3.86
N CYS A 203 9.96 -1.93 -5.12
CA CYS A 203 10.25 -1.08 -6.27
C CYS A 203 9.43 0.23 -6.29
N PHE A 204 8.21 0.23 -5.77
CA PHE A 204 7.41 1.44 -5.63
C PHE A 204 7.88 2.33 -4.48
N VAL A 205 8.25 1.72 -3.35
CA VAL A 205 8.77 2.45 -2.18
C VAL A 205 10.08 3.16 -2.55
N ASP A 206 10.98 2.45 -3.24
CA ASP A 206 12.25 2.98 -3.72
C ASP A 206 12.03 4.13 -4.71
N LEU A 207 11.15 3.94 -5.69
CA LEU A 207 10.78 4.98 -6.65
C LEU A 207 10.18 6.20 -5.94
N PHE A 208 9.27 5.99 -5.00
CA PHE A 208 8.66 7.08 -4.25
C PHE A 208 9.71 7.89 -3.48
N ASN A 209 10.61 7.21 -2.77
CA ASN A 209 11.68 7.83 -2.00
C ASN A 209 12.68 8.59 -2.88
N GLU A 210 13.03 8.02 -4.03
CA GLU A 210 13.87 8.69 -5.05
C GLU A 210 13.19 9.97 -5.55
N LYS A 211 11.93 9.87 -6.00
CA LYS A 211 11.20 11.01 -6.58
C LYS A 211 10.88 12.07 -5.54
N SER A 212 10.58 11.68 -4.31
CA SER A 212 10.33 12.60 -3.22
C SER A 212 11.55 13.49 -2.95
N LYS A 213 12.73 12.87 -2.80
CA LYS A 213 14.00 13.61 -2.61
C LYS A 213 14.41 14.41 -3.84
N GLN A 214 14.09 13.92 -5.04
CA GLN A 214 14.39 14.63 -6.29
C GLN A 214 13.60 15.94 -6.41
N TYR A 215 12.30 15.93 -6.09
CA TYR A 215 11.42 17.06 -6.37
C TYR A 215 11.20 18.00 -5.18
N TYR A 216 11.81 17.75 -4.03
CA TYR A 216 11.57 18.54 -2.84
C TYR A 216 12.77 18.57 -1.89
N THR A 217 13.22 19.78 -1.56
CA THR A 217 14.19 20.04 -0.50
C THR A 217 13.43 20.46 0.76
N PRO A 218 13.44 19.67 1.85
CA PRO A 218 12.75 20.04 3.07
C PRO A 218 13.47 21.19 3.80
N ASN A 219 12.70 21.92 4.60
CA ASN A 219 13.21 22.86 5.58
C ASN A 219 13.89 22.15 6.76
N GLN A 220 14.58 22.92 7.60
CA GLN A 220 15.35 22.45 8.76
C GLN A 220 14.56 21.62 9.80
N SER A 221 13.22 21.71 9.80
CA SER A 221 12.36 21.02 10.76
C SER A 221 11.70 19.81 10.12
N LEU A 222 12.09 18.63 10.59
CA LEU A 222 11.58 17.33 10.16
C LEU A 222 10.92 16.60 11.32
N SER A 223 9.94 15.77 10.99
CA SER A 223 9.27 14.87 11.92
C SER A 223 9.37 13.43 11.42
N ILE A 224 9.70 12.51 12.33
CA ILE A 224 9.62 11.06 12.10
C ILE A 224 8.48 10.53 12.94
N ASP A 225 7.52 9.88 12.32
CA ASP A 225 6.40 9.27 13.03
C ASP A 225 5.89 8.01 12.30
N GLU A 226 5.01 7.28 12.97
CA GLU A 226 4.38 6.07 12.50
C GLU A 226 3.09 6.35 11.73
N ASN A 227 3.02 5.84 10.50
CA ASN A 227 1.77 5.73 9.75
C ASN A 227 1.30 4.27 9.73
N PHE A 228 -0.02 4.07 9.63
CA PHE A 228 -0.63 2.76 9.78
C PHE A 228 -1.69 2.50 8.71
N ILE A 229 -1.39 1.57 7.79
CA ILE A 229 -2.31 1.16 6.73
C ILE A 229 -3.16 0.00 7.25
N GLY A 230 -4.39 0.32 7.65
CA GLY A 230 -5.35 -0.65 8.17
C GLY A 230 -5.66 -1.77 7.16
N THR A 231 -5.44 -3.02 7.56
CA THR A 231 -5.80 -4.20 6.76
C THR A 231 -5.99 -5.42 7.66
N ARG A 232 -6.85 -6.34 7.22
CA ARG A 232 -7.04 -7.67 7.82
C ARG A 232 -6.57 -8.79 6.89
N GLY A 233 -5.73 -8.46 5.91
CA GLY A 233 -5.13 -9.46 5.01
C GLY A 233 -4.28 -10.48 5.78
N ARG A 234 -3.71 -11.45 5.07
CA ARG A 234 -2.71 -12.36 5.65
C ARG A 234 -1.33 -11.92 5.19
N SER A 235 -0.52 -11.42 6.11
CA SER A 235 0.87 -11.03 5.86
C SER A 235 1.65 -11.01 7.17
N ILE A 236 2.92 -11.41 7.09
CA ILE A 236 3.89 -11.31 8.20
C ILE A 236 4.22 -9.87 8.61
N MET A 237 3.88 -8.88 7.77
CA MET A 237 4.08 -7.45 8.05
C MET A 237 2.95 -6.85 8.91
N ILE A 238 1.90 -7.62 9.21
CA ILE A 238 0.77 -7.11 9.99
C ILE A 238 1.19 -6.92 11.43
N GLN A 239 0.86 -5.75 11.96
CA GLN A 239 1.02 -5.38 13.35
C GLN A 239 -0.36 -5.17 13.98
N TYR A 240 -0.45 -5.48 15.26
CA TYR A 240 -1.58 -5.11 16.10
C TYR A 240 -1.18 -3.92 16.95
N ILE A 241 -1.91 -2.81 16.83
CA ILE A 241 -1.68 -1.59 17.62
C ILE A 241 -3.02 -1.18 18.23
N PRO A 242 -3.29 -1.50 19.52
CA PRO A 242 -4.61 -1.30 20.13
C PRO A 242 -5.09 0.15 20.11
N SER A 243 -4.15 1.10 20.18
CA SER A 243 -4.40 2.55 20.24
C SER A 243 -4.80 3.16 18.90
N LYS A 244 -4.61 2.46 17.76
CA LYS A 244 -4.99 2.96 16.43
C LYS A 244 -6.44 2.57 16.09
N ALA A 245 -7.12 3.44 15.35
CA ALA A 245 -8.52 3.24 14.94
C ALA A 245 -8.71 1.94 14.13
N ALA A 246 -7.84 1.69 13.17
CA ALA A 246 -7.64 0.35 12.62
C ALA A 246 -6.59 -0.34 13.50
N LYS A 247 -6.99 -1.38 14.24
CA LYS A 247 -6.07 -2.08 15.16
C LYS A 247 -5.08 -3.00 14.45
N PHE A 248 -5.43 -3.49 13.25
CA PHE A 248 -4.60 -4.39 12.45
C PHE A 248 -4.21 -3.72 11.14
N GLY A 249 -2.95 -3.83 10.75
CA GLY A 249 -2.45 -3.13 9.58
C GLY A 249 -0.95 -3.25 9.37
N VAL A 250 -0.46 -2.65 8.30
CA VAL A 250 0.96 -2.52 8.00
C VAL A 250 1.46 -1.20 8.57
N LYS A 251 2.50 -1.26 9.39
CA LYS A 251 3.17 -0.09 9.96
C LYS A 251 4.20 0.47 8.97
N LEU A 252 4.24 1.80 8.87
CA LEU A 252 5.19 2.57 8.08
C LEU A 252 5.89 3.57 9.01
N TRP A 253 7.19 3.76 8.84
CA TRP A 253 7.90 4.93 9.34
C TRP A 253 7.90 6.01 8.25
N VAL A 254 7.52 7.22 8.62
CA VAL A 254 7.37 8.35 7.71
C VAL A 254 8.25 9.49 8.19
N LEU A 255 9.20 9.91 7.35
CA LEU A 255 9.93 11.16 7.51
C LEU A 255 9.19 12.24 6.71
N ALA A 256 8.72 13.28 7.39
CA ALA A 256 8.00 14.38 6.77
C ALA A 256 8.53 15.74 7.23
N GLU A 257 8.44 16.74 6.35
CA GLU A 257 8.73 18.12 6.71
C GLU A 257 7.62 18.67 7.64
N SER A 258 8.01 19.26 8.77
CA SER A 258 7.07 19.70 9.81
C SER A 258 6.12 20.81 9.36
N ILE A 259 6.51 21.64 8.39
CA ILE A 259 5.71 22.80 7.96
C ILE A 259 4.66 22.39 6.93
N THR A 260 5.07 21.72 5.86
CA THR A 260 4.15 21.36 4.76
C THR A 260 3.52 19.98 4.91
N GLY A 261 4.05 19.12 5.78
CA GLY A 261 3.68 17.71 5.86
C GLY A 261 4.16 16.90 4.65
N TYR A 262 5.06 17.45 3.82
CA TYR A 262 5.60 16.75 2.67
C TYR A 262 6.40 15.52 3.12
N ILE A 263 6.07 14.35 2.58
CA ILE A 263 6.73 13.10 2.92
C ILE A 263 8.04 12.98 2.14
N VAL A 264 9.16 13.08 2.85
CA VAL A 264 10.53 12.99 2.30
C VAL A 264 10.96 11.53 2.13
N HIS A 265 10.54 10.65 3.04
CA HIS A 265 10.92 9.25 3.02
C HIS A 265 9.88 8.36 3.68
N LEU A 266 9.72 7.15 3.13
CA LEU A 266 8.89 6.08 3.66
C LEU A 266 9.75 4.84 3.88
N ASN A 267 9.62 4.21 5.04
CA ASN A 267 10.14 2.88 5.30
C ASN A 267 9.01 1.97 5.80
N VAL A 268 8.93 0.76 5.25
CA VAL A 268 7.88 -0.21 5.59
C VAL A 268 8.42 -1.15 6.64
N TYR A 269 7.72 -1.27 7.76
CA TYR A 269 8.08 -2.26 8.78
C TYR A 269 7.74 -3.68 8.30
N LYS A 270 8.73 -4.55 8.31
CA LYS A 270 8.72 -5.89 7.71
C LYS A 270 8.41 -7.00 8.72
N GLY A 271 8.22 -6.64 9.98
CA GLY A 271 8.04 -7.58 11.09
C GLY A 271 9.35 -7.90 11.80
N LYS A 272 9.23 -8.37 13.05
CA LYS A 272 10.33 -8.57 14.01
C LYS A 272 11.51 -9.40 13.47
N ARG A 273 11.22 -10.40 12.62
CA ARG A 273 12.24 -11.27 12.01
C ARG A 273 13.16 -10.51 11.04
N TYR A 274 12.62 -9.51 10.34
CA TYR A 274 13.33 -8.78 9.28
C TYR A 274 13.85 -7.43 9.77
N ASP A 275 13.13 -6.82 10.70
CA ASP A 275 13.43 -5.54 11.31
C ASP A 275 13.57 -5.71 12.84
N PRO A 276 14.61 -6.41 13.32
CA PRO A 276 14.81 -6.58 14.75
C PRO A 276 15.01 -5.20 15.37
N THR A 277 14.08 -4.77 16.22
CA THR A 277 14.27 -3.57 17.02
C THR A 277 15.05 -4.00 18.27
N PRO A 278 16.29 -3.53 18.50
CA PRO A 278 16.94 -3.72 19.78
C PRO A 278 16.07 -3.05 20.86
N ALA A 279 15.90 -3.71 22.01
CA ALA A 279 15.15 -3.11 23.11
C ALA A 279 15.73 -1.71 23.44
N GLY A 280 14.93 -0.66 23.24
CA GLY A 280 15.29 0.71 23.64
C GLY A 280 16.05 1.57 22.62
N MET A 281 16.14 1.21 21.33
CA MET A 281 16.71 2.12 20.30
C MET A 281 15.77 2.37 19.11
N LEU A 282 15.76 3.63 18.65
CA LEU A 282 15.21 4.04 17.35
C LEU A 282 16.03 3.38 16.23
N GLN A 283 15.36 2.84 15.21
CA GLN A 283 16.03 2.28 14.04
C GLN A 283 16.83 3.39 13.34
N GLU A 284 18.14 3.17 13.15
CA GLU A 284 18.94 4.03 12.28
C GLU A 284 18.45 3.88 10.84
N VAL A 285 18.02 4.98 10.24
CA VAL A 285 17.67 5.04 8.82
C VAL A 285 18.96 5.32 8.04
N THR A 286 19.58 4.28 7.49
CA THR A 286 20.68 4.40 6.52
C THR A 286 20.16 4.68 5.12
#